data_AF-A0A1Y4R5Y7-F1
#
_entry.id   AF-A0A1Y4R5Y7-F1
#
_cell.length_a   1.000
_cell.length_b   1.000
_cell.length_c   1.000
_cell.angle_alpha   90.00
_cell.angle_beta   90.00
_cell.angle_gamma   90.00
#
_symmetry.space_group_name_H-M   'P 1'
#
loop_
_entity.id
_entity.type
_entity.pdbx_description
1 polymer ?
#
loop_
_entity_poly.entity_id
_entity_poly.type
_entity_poly.pdbx_seq_one_letter_code
_entity_poly.pdbx_strand_id
1 'polypeptide(L)' 'MPKLIKPGTDNQTPGKYREVGPRGGEVSKPRTVKIDKGDRLPPTQEKGRKWKKI' A
#
# COMPACT_ATOMS: atom_id res chain seq x y z
N MET A 1 -3.26 -4.24 14.92
CA MET A 1 -3.09 -2.98 14.15
C MET A 1 -2.86 -3.32 12.69
N PRO A 2 -3.50 -2.64 11.71
CA PRO A 2 -3.23 -2.90 10.30
C PRO A 2 -1.76 -2.57 9.98
N LYS A 3 -1.02 -3.56 9.46
CA LYS A 3 0.41 -3.42 9.14
C LYS A 3 0.56 -2.45 7.97
N LEU A 4 1.28 -1.35 8.19
CA LEU A 4 1.62 -0.40 7.13
C LEU A 4 2.81 -0.93 6.33
N ILE A 5 2.62 -1.12 5.02
CA ILE A 5 3.60 -1.78 4.16
C ILE A 5 4.30 -0.74 3.29
N LYS A 6 5.61 -0.87 3.10
CA LYS A 6 6.36 0.06 2.25
C LYS A 6 6.03 -0.20 0.76
N PRO A 7 6.03 0.82 -0.11
CA PRO A 7 6.06 0.59 -1.54
C PRO A 7 7.23 -0.31 -1.92
N GLY A 8 7.07 -1.13 -2.94
CA GLY A 8 8.09 -2.08 -3.32
C GLY A 8 8.27 -3.22 -2.30
N THR A 9 7.29 -3.54 -1.47
CA THR A 9 7.35 -4.79 -0.71
C THR A 9 6.75 -5.90 -1.55
N ASP A 10 7.46 -7.02 -1.67
CA ASP A 10 7.01 -8.22 -2.36
C ASP A 10 6.36 -9.20 -1.37
N ASN A 11 5.94 -10.37 -1.88
CA ASN A 11 5.39 -11.47 -1.08
C ASN A 11 4.24 -11.04 -0.15
N GLN A 12 3.49 -10.03 -0.55
CA GLN A 12 2.31 -9.58 0.17
C GLN A 12 1.13 -10.46 -0.19
N THR A 13 0.18 -10.55 0.74
CA THR A 13 -1.04 -11.32 0.48
C THR A 13 -1.78 -10.75 -0.73
N PRO A 14 -2.26 -11.58 -1.66
CA PRO A 14 -3.07 -11.10 -2.78
C PRO A 14 -4.31 -10.38 -2.25
N GLY A 15 -4.73 -9.32 -2.94
CA GLY A 15 -5.88 -8.51 -2.54
C GLY A 15 -5.71 -7.03 -2.86
N LYS A 16 -6.63 -6.22 -2.32
CA LYS A 16 -6.65 -4.77 -2.52
C LYS A 16 -5.87 -4.06 -1.42
N TYR A 17 -5.13 -3.04 -1.82
CA TYR A 17 -4.33 -2.18 -0.97
C TYR A 17 -4.66 -0.73 -1.28
N ARG A 18 -4.85 0.06 -0.23
CA ARG A 18 -5.08 1.51 -0.31
C ARG A 18 -3.83 2.24 0.17
N GLU A 19 -3.48 3.29 -0.55
CA GLU A 19 -2.40 4.19 -0.19
C GLU A 19 -2.80 5.03 1.02
N VAL A 20 -1.89 5.12 1.99
CA VAL A 20 -2.07 5.83 3.25
C VAL A 20 -0.81 6.62 3.59
N GLY A 21 -0.92 7.58 4.50
CA GLY A 21 0.19 8.42 4.91
C GLY A 21 1.29 7.63 5.64
N PRO A 22 2.43 8.28 5.96
CA PRO A 22 3.55 7.64 6.64
C PRO A 22 3.19 6.93 7.96
N ARG A 23 2.15 7.46 8.63
CA ARG A 23 1.59 6.97 9.90
C ARG A 23 0.26 6.22 9.75
N GLY A 24 -0.21 5.97 8.52
CA GLY A 24 -1.45 5.23 8.27
C GLY A 24 -2.74 6.07 8.26
N GLY A 25 -2.62 7.40 8.30
CA GLY A 25 -3.74 8.32 8.08
C GLY A 25 -4.18 8.35 6.61
N GLU A 26 -5.34 8.94 6.36
CA GLU A 26 -5.82 9.13 4.99
C GLU A 26 -4.97 10.16 4.24
N VAL A 27 -4.84 9.96 2.93
CA VAL A 27 -4.16 10.88 2.02
C VAL A 27 -5.16 11.43 1.02
N SER A 28 -4.89 12.63 0.51
CA SER A 28 -5.69 13.20 -0.58
C SER A 28 -5.55 12.31 -1.83
N LYS A 29 -6.70 11.94 -2.42
CA LYS A 29 -6.82 11.06 -3.61
C LYS A 29 -6.03 9.74 -3.47
N PRO A 30 -6.39 8.89 -2.49
CA PRO A 30 -5.64 7.67 -2.21
C PRO A 30 -5.71 6.70 -3.38
N ARG A 31 -4.56 6.24 -3.85
CA ARG A 31 -4.49 5.18 -4.85
C ARG A 31 -4.95 3.86 -4.23
N THR A 32 -5.74 3.08 -4.97
CA THR A 32 -6.07 1.70 -4.61
C THR A 32 -5.54 0.78 -5.68
N VAL A 33 -4.83 -0.27 -5.28
CA VAL A 33 -4.22 -1.25 -6.19
C VAL A 33 -4.62 -2.65 -5.77
N LYS A 34 -4.82 -3.53 -6.74
CA LYS A 34 -4.95 -4.97 -6.50
C LYS A 34 -3.62 -5.61 -6.89
N ILE A 35 -3.09 -6.46 -6.02
CA ILE A 35 -1.93 -7.29 -6.31
C ILE A 35 -2.31 -8.75 -6.21
N ASP A 36 -1.69 -9.58 -7.04
CA ASP A 36 -1.84 -11.04 -6.99
C ASP A 36 -0.62 -11.69 -6.31
N LYS A 37 -0.62 -13.02 -6.18
CA LYS A 37 0.43 -13.74 -5.47
C LYS A 37 1.75 -13.65 -6.25
N GLY A 38 2.80 -13.16 -5.59
CA GLY A 38 4.12 -12.96 -6.21
C GLY A 38 4.34 -11.55 -6.74
N ASP A 39 3.28 -10.73 -6.81
CA ASP A 39 3.40 -9.34 -7.19
C ASP A 39 4.05 -8.49 -6.09
N ARG A 40 4.67 -7.41 -6.53
CA ARG A 40 5.25 -6.38 -5.67
C ARG A 40 4.29 -5.20 -5.58
N LEU A 41 4.15 -4.62 -4.38
CA LEU A 41 3.39 -3.39 -4.22
C LEU A 41 4.03 -2.26 -5.06
N PRO A 42 3.24 -1.53 -5.88
CA PRO A 42 3.77 -0.47 -6.70
C PRO A 42 4.28 0.70 -5.84
N PRO A 43 5.07 1.62 -6.42
CA PRO A 43 5.41 2.87 -5.76
C PRO A 43 4.14 3.67 -5.42
N THR A 44 4.16 4.33 -4.27
CA THR A 44 3.12 5.28 -3.84
C THR A 44 3.23 6.58 -4.63
N GLN A 45 2.16 7.37 -4.67
CA GLN A 45 2.14 8.64 -5.42
C GLN A 45 3.13 9.67 -4.85
N GLU A 46 3.35 9.66 -3.54
CA GLU A 46 4.32 10.53 -2.88
C GLU A 46 5.28 9.72 -1.99
N LYS A 47 6.45 10.31 -1.76
CA LYS A 47 7.49 9.74 -0.89
C LYS A 47 7.00 9.67 0.56
N GLY A 48 7.31 8.55 1.22
CA GLY A 48 6.98 8.33 2.64
C GLY A 48 5.58 7.77 2.90
N ARG A 49 4.71 7.74 1.89
CA ARG A 49 3.42 7.05 1.96
C ARG A 49 3.61 5.52 1.99
N LYS A 50 2.56 4.82 2.41
CA LYS A 50 2.56 3.37 2.64
C LYS A 50 1.29 2.74 2.09
N TRP A 51 1.26 1.42 2.06
CA TRP A 51 0.10 0.62 1.68
C TRP A 51 -0.56 0.01 2.91
N LYS A 52 -1.89 0.02 2.92
CA LYS A 52 -2.73 -0.65 3.90
C LYS A 52 -3.67 -1.59 3.17
N LYS A 53 -3.69 -2.86 3.58
CA LYS A 53 -4.65 -3.83 3.05
C LYS A 53 -6.06 -3.42 3.45
N ILE A 54 -7.01 -3.51 2.51
CA ILE A 54 -8.44 -3.24 2.71
C ILE A 54 -9.28 -4.47 2.38
#